data_AF-A0A7K3MSU8-F1
#
_entry.id   AF-A0A7K3MSU8-F1
#
_cell.length_a   1.000
_cell.length_b   1.000
_cell.length_c   1.000
_cell.angle_alpha   90.00
_cell.angle_beta   90.00
_cell.angle_gamma   90.00
#
_symmetry.space_group_name_H-M   'P 1'
#
loop_
_entity.id
_entity.type
_entity.pdbx_description
1 polymer ?
#
loop_
_entity_poly.entity_id
_entity_poly.type
_entity_poly.pdbx_seq_one_letter_code
_entity_poly.pdbx_strand_id
1 'polypeptide(L)' 'MSVIYLLISISILVAIVFFIAFVMAVKKGQYDDDYTPSVRMLFDDELVKKANSENIKITDDHL' A
#
# COMPACT_ATOMS: atom_id res chain seq x y z
N MET A 1 34.59 38.68 4.58
CA MET A 1 34.29 37.47 5.38
C MET A 1 32.84 37.45 5.90
N SER A 2 31.88 38.07 5.19
CA SER A 2 30.45 38.08 5.56
C SER A 2 29.61 37.18 4.66
N VAL A 3 30.00 37.07 3.39
CA VAL A 3 29.30 36.29 2.34
C VAL A 3 29.16 34.82 2.73
N ILE A 4 30.12 34.27 3.47
CA ILE A 4 30.08 32.88 3.94
C ILE A 4 28.86 32.60 4.83
N TYR A 5 28.46 33.54 5.69
CA TYR A 5 27.29 33.38 6.55
C TYR A 5 25.99 33.36 5.73
N LEU A 6 25.90 34.20 4.70
CA LEU A 6 24.75 34.22 3.79
C LEU A 6 24.62 32.90 3.02
N LEU A 7 25.75 32.38 2.51
CA LEU A 7 25.78 31.10 1.77
C LEU A 7 25.39 29.92 2.67
N ILE A 8 25.87 29.88 3.91
CA ILE A 8 25.52 28.83 4.87
C ILE A 8 24.02 28.87 5.18
N SER A 9 23.45 30.04 5.44
CA SER A 9 22.02 30.19 5.73
C SER A 9 21.14 29.72 4.57
N ILE A 10 21.47 30.11 3.33
CA ILE A 10 20.70 29.70 2.15
C ILE A 10 20.84 28.18 1.91
N SER A 11 22.03 27.62 2.06
CA SER A 11 22.28 26.18 1.91
C SER A 11 21.45 25.35 2.88
N ILE A 12 21.44 25.72 4.16
CA ILE A 12 20.65 25.04 5.20
C ILE A 12 19.14 25.15 4.92
N LEU A 13 18.67 26.33 4.48
CA LEU A 13 17.27 26.54 4.12
C LEU A 13 16.83 25.57 3.02
N VAL A 14 17.61 25.47 1.95
CA VAL A 14 17.35 24.57 0.82
C VAL A 14 17.37 23.11 1.28
N ALA A 15 18.35 22.73 2.10
CA ALA A 15 18.45 21.36 2.63
C ALA A 15 17.21 20.97 3.46
N ILE A 16 16.71 21.87 4.32
CA ILE A 16 15.50 21.62 5.14
C ILE A 16 14.26 21.46 4.25
N VAL A 17 14.10 22.32 3.23
CA VAL A 17 12.97 22.22 2.29
C VAL A 17 12.96 20.87 1.58
N PHE A 18 14.12 20.44 1.04
CA PHE A 18 14.25 19.14 0.41
C PHE A 18 14.04 17.97 1.37
N PHE A 19 14.52 18.09 2.61
CA PHE A 19 14.34 17.06 3.62
C PHE A 19 12.86 16.88 4.01
N ILE A 20 12.11 17.98 4.20
CA ILE A 20 10.68 17.90 4.49
C ILE A 20 9.93 17.29 3.30
N ALA A 21 10.23 17.72 2.07
CA ALA A 21 9.64 17.15 0.86
C ALA A 21 9.93 15.66 0.73
N PHE A 22 11.16 15.23 1.02
CA PHE A 22 11.57 13.82 1.04
C PHE A 22 10.77 13.02 2.07
N VAL A 23 10.65 13.51 3.30
CA VAL A 23 9.86 12.84 4.35
C VAL A 23 8.39 12.77 3.98
N MET A 24 7.82 13.83 3.39
CA MET A 24 6.44 13.82 2.91
C MET A 24 6.24 12.81 1.78
N ALA A 25 7.18 12.69 0.83
CA ALA A 25 7.13 11.71 -0.25
C ALA A 25 7.18 10.27 0.28
N VAL A 26 8.09 9.98 1.21
CA VAL A 26 8.22 8.65 1.85
C VAL A 26 6.97 8.32 2.68
N LYS A 27 6.40 9.31 3.38
CA LYS A 27 5.18 9.12 4.19
C LYS A 27 3.89 9.10 3.38
N LYS A 28 3.87 9.56 2.13
CA LYS A 28 2.68 9.57 1.26
C LYS A 28 2.35 8.17 0.72
N GLY A 29 2.51 7.16 1.57
CA GLY A 29 1.59 6.03 1.60
C GLY A 29 1.53 5.18 0.35
N GLN A 30 2.64 5.05 -0.39
CA GLN A 30 2.71 4.05 -1.47
C GLN A 30 2.66 2.60 -0.91
N TYR A 31 2.66 2.45 0.42
CA TYR A 31 2.48 1.20 1.15
C TYR A 31 1.01 0.85 1.45
N ASP A 32 0.05 1.71 1.09
CA ASP A 32 -1.39 1.41 1.30
C ASP A 32 -1.97 0.52 0.17
N ASP A 33 -1.17 0.22 -0.85
CA ASP A 33 -1.46 -0.77 -1.91
C ASP A 33 -0.69 -2.10 -1.68
N ASP A 34 -0.15 -2.32 -0.47
CA ASP A 34 0.48 -3.60 -0.08
C ASP A 34 -0.57 -4.72 0.18
N TYR A 35 -1.88 -4.40 0.14
CA TYR A 35 -2.94 -5.40 0.04
C TYR A 35 -3.32 -5.61 -1.42
N THR A 36 -2.44 -6.33 -2.09
CA THR A 36 -2.59 -6.79 -3.46
C THR A 36 -3.98 -7.44 -3.67
N PRO A 37 -4.82 -6.92 -4.61
CA PRO A 37 -6.13 -7.50 -4.92
C PRO A 37 -6.04 -8.93 -5.46
N SER A 38 -4.86 -9.34 -5.95
CA SER A 38 -4.56 -10.70 -6.40
C SER A 38 -4.63 -11.75 -5.28
N VAL A 39 -4.41 -11.35 -4.01
CA VAL A 39 -4.46 -12.29 -2.88
C VAL A 39 -5.91 -12.62 -2.54
N ARG A 40 -6.80 -11.62 -2.60
CA ARG A 40 -8.23 -11.82 -2.36
C ARG A 40 -8.86 -12.72 -3.43
N MET A 41 -8.49 -12.52 -4.69
CA MET A 41 -9.02 -13.30 -5.81
C MET A 41 -8.62 -14.79 -5.74
N LEU A 42 -7.40 -15.10 -5.27
CA LEU A 42 -6.93 -16.49 -5.15
C LEU A 42 -7.59 -17.28 -4.00
N PHE A 43 -8.05 -16.61 -2.95
CA PHE A 43 -8.71 -17.24 -1.79
C PHE A 43 -10.24 -17.18 -1.87
N ASP A 44 -10.82 -16.22 -2.59
CA ASP A 44 -12.26 -16.16 -2.86
C ASP A 44 -12.70 -17.34 -3.76
N ASP A 45 -11.85 -17.77 -4.71
CA ASP A 45 -12.13 -18.90 -5.61
C ASP A 45 -12.24 -20.26 -4.87
N GLU A 46 -11.49 -20.46 -3.78
CA GLU A 46 -11.52 -21.70 -3.01
C GLU A 46 -12.77 -21.79 -2.12
N LEU A 47 -13.20 -20.67 -1.54
CA LEU A 47 -14.39 -20.60 -0.68
C LEU A 47 -15.70 -20.74 -1.48
N VAL A 48 -15.77 -20.17 -2.70
CA VAL A 48 -16.94 -20.30 -3.58
C VAL A 48 -17.10 -21.74 -4.08
N LYS A 49 -15.99 -22.45 -4.36
CA LYS A 49 -16.04 -23.86 -4.79
C LYS A 49 -16.51 -24.80 -3.69
N LYS A 50 -16.15 -24.54 -2.43
CA LYS A 50 -16.57 -25.35 -1.28
C LYS A 50 -18.07 -25.20 -1.00
N ALA A 51 -18.59 -23.98 -1.03
CA ALA A 51 -20.01 -23.70 -0.79
C ALA A 51 -20.94 -24.35 -1.85
N ASN A 52 -20.51 -24.36 -3.12
CA ASN A 52 -21.28 -24.96 -4.21
C ASN A 52 -21.27 -26.51 -4.14
N SER A 53 -20.14 -27.10 -3.75
CA SER A 53 -20.00 -28.57 -3.65
C SER A 53 -20.78 -29.20 -2.47
N GLU A 54 -20.98 -28.46 -1.37
CA GLU A 54 -21.80 -28.92 -0.24
C GLU A 54 -23.31 -28.76 -0.52
N ASN A 55 -23.72 -27.75 -1.31
CA ASN A 55 -25.13 -27.53 -1.63
C ASN A 55 -25.67 -28.54 -2.67
N ILE A 56 -24.82 -28.98 -3.61
CA ILE A 56 -25.22 -29.97 -4.64
C ILE A 56 -25.45 -31.35 -4.02
N LYS A 57 -24.67 -31.76 -3.02
CA LYS A 57 -24.82 -33.10 -2.40
C LYS A 57 -26.08 -33.29 -1.56
N ILE A 58 -26.73 -32.21 -1.11
CA ILE A 58 -27.92 -32.31 -0.25
C ILE A 58 -29.22 -32.47 -1.07
N THR A 59 -29.18 -32.14 -2.37
CA THR A 59 -30.38 -32.16 -3.24
C THR A 59 -30.55 -33.47 -3.99
N ASP A 60 -29.48 -34.25 -4.18
CA ASP A 60 -29.50 -35.47 -5.00
C ASP A 60 -29.81 -36.77 -4.21
N ASP A 61 -29.85 -36.73 -2.88
CA ASP A 61 -30.10 -37.91 -2.01
C ASP A 61 -31.59 -38.08 -1.61
N HIS A 62 -32.50 -37.27 -2.18
CA HIS A 62 -33.93 -37.28 -1.82
C HIS A 62 -34.91 -37.34 -3.01
N LEU A 63 -34.55 -38.03 -4.10
CA LEU A 63 -35.50 -38.48 -5.13
C LEU A 63 -35.28 -39.94 -5.52
#